data_AF-A0A1J3JLM9-F1
#
_entry.id   AF-A0A1J3JLM9-F1
#
_cell.length_a   1.000
_cell.length_b   1.000
_cell.length_c   1.000
_cell.angle_alpha   90.00
_cell.angle_beta   90.00
_cell.angle_gamma   90.00
#
_symmetry.space_group_name_H-M   'P 1'
#
loop_
_entity.id
_entity.type
_entity.pdbx_description
1 polymer ?
#
loop_
_entity_poly.entity_id
_entity_poly.type
_entity_poly.pdbx_seq_one_letter_code
_entity_poly.pdbx_strand_id
1 'polypeptide(L)'
;ETHKVVITAISDSLSVPLFIWTTRPQDRGMWGKGVSAGTFFCRTRLMIVGEEEEDDNIACLKNLDSSLHAMPNIHQIHALVQHYGPRVFFHPDEAYLPSSVSWFFNNGAVLCSSDSDIHEPIDENGTNLPHGGSNDKQFWIDLPRNDERRSKFLKRGDIETAKLYVHVKPAFGGTFTDLAFWIFCPFNGPATLKLGLVNLSLAKIGQHVCDWEHFTLRISNFSGELCAIYFSQHSGGEWIGARDLDFVEGSNRAVVYSSKHGHASFGKSGMYLQGSDALGIGIRNDTARSDLFVDSSSRYEIVSAEYLGGAVVEPPWLGYMREWGPKIVYGSRTEIERLNERLPWRLRCWVNAVLRKLPVELSGEEGPTGPKEKNNWFGDERW
;
A
#
# COMPACT_ATOMS: atom_id res chain seq x y z
N GLU A 1 -2.19 9.43 -14.36
CA GLU A 1 -1.10 10.05 -15.14
C GLU A 1 -0.48 9.07 -16.12
N THR A 2 -0.28 9.50 -17.37
CA THR A 2 0.26 8.72 -18.50
C THR A 2 1.67 9.14 -18.91
N HIS A 3 2.16 10.28 -18.42
CA HIS A 3 3.55 10.74 -18.58
C HIS A 3 4.06 11.40 -17.30
N LYS A 4 5.39 11.37 -17.07
CA LYS A 4 6.08 12.02 -15.94
C LYS A 4 7.43 12.56 -16.41
N VAL A 5 7.77 13.80 -16.04
CA VAL A 5 9.08 14.38 -16.35
C VAL A 5 10.15 13.63 -15.56
N VAL A 6 11.18 13.16 -16.25
CA VAL A 6 12.34 12.49 -15.65
C VAL A 6 13.56 13.41 -15.63
N ILE A 7 13.75 14.18 -16.70
CA ILE A 7 14.91 15.08 -16.83
C ILE A 7 14.44 16.45 -17.27
N THR A 8 14.89 17.47 -16.55
CA THR A 8 14.85 18.87 -16.98
C THR A 8 16.28 19.31 -17.22
N ALA A 9 16.60 19.67 -18.46
CA ALA A 9 17.93 20.14 -18.86
C ALA A 9 17.81 21.47 -19.60
N ILE A 10 18.91 22.21 -19.66
CA ILE A 10 19.02 23.42 -20.49
C ILE A 10 20.00 23.10 -21.61
N SER A 11 19.61 23.35 -22.84
CA SER A 11 20.51 23.19 -23.99
C SER A 11 21.60 24.27 -23.94
N ASP A 12 22.87 23.88 -23.92
CA ASP A 12 24.00 24.83 -23.92
C ASP A 12 24.04 25.69 -25.20
N SER A 13 23.66 25.12 -26.34
CA SER A 13 23.73 25.81 -27.64
C SER A 13 22.54 26.74 -27.88
N LEU A 14 21.35 26.37 -27.41
CA LEU A 14 20.10 27.09 -27.68
C LEU A 14 19.59 27.87 -26.45
N SER A 15 20.15 27.64 -25.26
CA SER A 15 19.69 28.21 -23.98
C SER A 15 18.20 27.97 -23.70
N VAL A 16 17.64 26.85 -24.18
CA VAL A 16 16.22 26.50 -24.04
C VAL A 16 16.03 25.30 -23.13
N PRO A 17 14.94 25.25 -22.35
CA PRO A 17 14.65 24.10 -21.52
C PRO A 17 14.21 22.91 -22.38
N LEU A 18 14.91 21.79 -22.20
CA LEU A 18 14.57 20.48 -22.69
C LEU A 18 13.96 19.68 -21.54
N PHE A 19 12.81 19.08 -21.81
CA PHE A 19 12.16 18.16 -20.89
C PHE A 19 12.13 16.78 -21.54
N ILE A 20 12.45 15.76 -20.73
CA ILE A 20 12.35 14.35 -21.11
C ILE A 20 11.32 13.71 -20.20
N TRP A 21 10.30 13.11 -20.79
CA TRP A 21 9.24 12.40 -20.08
C TRP A 21 9.37 10.91 -20.31
N THR A 22 9.13 10.14 -19.27
CA THR A 22 8.75 8.73 -19.43
C THR A 22 7.25 8.66 -19.69
N THR A 23 6.80 7.64 -20.41
CA THR A 23 5.38 7.41 -20.69
C THR A 23 4.96 6.01 -20.25
N ARG A 24 3.67 5.83 -20.03
CA ARG A 24 3.05 4.51 -19.84
C ARG A 24 1.71 4.45 -20.57
N PRO A 25 1.23 3.26 -20.97
CA PRO A 25 -0.05 3.13 -21.67
C PRO A 25 -1.20 3.76 -20.89
N GLN A 26 -2.23 4.29 -21.56
CA GLN A 26 -3.40 4.85 -20.88
C GLN A 26 -4.34 3.75 -20.36
N ASP A 27 -4.58 2.73 -21.20
CA ASP A 27 -5.38 1.54 -20.85
C ASP A 27 -4.50 0.52 -20.10
N ARG A 28 -4.77 0.34 -18.81
CA ARG A 28 -3.94 -0.42 -17.86
C ARG A 28 -4.80 -1.19 -16.85
N GLY A 29 -4.14 -1.95 -15.99
CA GLY A 29 -4.77 -2.82 -15.00
C GLY A 29 -5.04 -4.20 -15.57
N MET A 30 -5.73 -5.02 -14.78
CA MET A 30 -5.93 -6.45 -15.06
C MET A 30 -6.60 -6.73 -16.41
N TRP A 31 -7.49 -5.83 -16.83
CA TRP A 31 -8.23 -5.94 -18.10
C TRP A 31 -7.68 -5.04 -19.21
N GLY A 32 -6.66 -4.23 -18.89
CA GLY A 32 -6.10 -3.27 -19.83
C GLY A 32 -5.24 -3.94 -20.88
N LYS A 33 -5.37 -3.50 -22.13
CA LYS A 33 -4.66 -4.09 -23.29
C LYS A 33 -3.42 -3.31 -23.68
N GLY A 34 -3.16 -2.15 -23.07
CA GLY A 34 -1.99 -1.33 -23.37
C GLY A 34 -0.70 -2.05 -23.01
N VAL A 35 0.26 -2.07 -23.93
CA VAL A 35 1.59 -2.66 -23.75
C VAL A 35 2.61 -1.55 -23.64
N SER A 36 3.46 -1.62 -22.60
CA SER A 36 4.54 -0.64 -22.42
C SER A 36 5.67 -0.92 -23.41
N ALA A 37 6.01 0.08 -24.23
CA ALA A 37 7.15 0.02 -25.16
C ALA A 37 8.48 0.47 -24.52
N GLY A 38 8.47 0.90 -23.25
CA GLY A 38 9.66 1.43 -22.57
C GLY A 38 10.21 2.70 -23.22
N THR A 39 9.33 3.53 -23.79
CA THR A 39 9.73 4.73 -24.54
C THR A 39 9.78 5.98 -23.65
N PHE A 40 10.51 6.98 -24.11
CA PHE A 40 10.54 8.32 -23.55
C PHE A 40 10.22 9.33 -24.66
N PHE A 41 9.66 10.47 -24.27
CA PHE A 41 9.37 11.57 -25.17
C PHE A 41 10.23 12.78 -24.77
N CYS A 42 10.65 13.58 -25.74
CA CYS A 42 11.49 14.76 -25.54
C CYS A 42 10.86 15.97 -26.26
N ARG A 43 10.83 17.13 -25.61
CA ARG A 43 10.23 18.36 -26.16
C ARG A 43 10.89 19.56 -25.50
N THR A 44 11.16 20.56 -26.33
CA THR A 44 11.59 21.89 -25.90
C THR A 44 10.39 22.79 -25.76
N ARG A 45 10.29 23.57 -24.69
CA ARG A 45 9.18 24.52 -24.48
C ARG A 45 9.39 25.80 -25.28
N LEU A 46 9.41 25.71 -26.60
CA LEU A 46 9.36 26.84 -27.51
C LEU A 46 8.12 26.68 -28.39
N MET A 47 7.29 27.74 -28.41
CA MET A 47 6.09 27.97 -29.24
C MET A 47 4.79 27.34 -28.69
N ILE A 48 3.61 27.98 -28.58
CA ILE A 48 3.08 29.36 -28.76
C ILE A 48 1.85 29.44 -27.83
N VAL A 49 1.60 30.59 -27.19
CA VAL A 49 0.28 30.87 -26.58
C VAL A 49 -0.75 30.90 -27.71
N GLY A 50 -1.56 29.85 -27.85
CA GLY A 50 -2.68 29.83 -28.80
C GLY A 50 -2.84 28.61 -29.69
N GLU A 51 -1.96 27.59 -29.61
CA GLU A 51 -2.29 26.27 -30.14
C GLU A 51 -2.93 25.46 -29.01
N GLU A 52 -4.17 25.02 -29.23
CA GLU A 52 -4.89 24.09 -28.37
C GLU A 52 -3.98 22.91 -28.04
N GLU A 53 -4.16 22.32 -26.86
CA GLU A 53 -3.46 21.12 -26.39
C GLU A 53 -3.56 20.02 -27.46
N GLU A 54 -2.66 20.00 -28.44
CA GLU A 54 -2.46 18.87 -29.32
C GLU A 54 -2.02 17.75 -28.38
N ASP A 55 -2.96 16.86 -28.04
CA ASP A 55 -2.70 15.56 -27.43
C ASP A 55 -1.47 14.98 -28.14
N ASP A 56 -0.33 15.00 -27.44
CA ASP A 56 0.95 14.57 -28.01
C ASP A 56 0.72 13.19 -28.67
N ASN A 57 1.01 13.07 -29.98
CA ASN A 57 0.77 11.88 -30.82
C ASN A 57 1.65 10.68 -30.41
N ILE A 58 1.59 10.26 -29.15
CA ILE A 58 2.35 9.16 -28.57
C ILE A 58 1.51 7.90 -28.75
N ALA A 59 1.81 7.12 -29.78
CA ALA A 59 1.19 5.82 -29.98
C ALA A 59 1.59 4.85 -28.86
N CYS A 60 0.63 4.09 -28.35
CA CYS A 60 0.88 2.95 -27.47
C CYS A 60 0.61 1.64 -28.21
N LEU A 61 1.40 0.60 -27.90
CA LEU A 61 1.11 -0.74 -28.38
C LEU A 61 -0.10 -1.29 -27.63
N LYS A 62 -0.89 -2.12 -28.32
CA LYS A 62 -2.07 -2.78 -27.76
C LYS A 62 -1.99 -4.27 -28.03
N ASN A 63 -2.14 -5.09 -26.99
CA ASN A 63 -2.28 -6.52 -27.19
C ASN A 63 -3.68 -6.83 -27.75
N LEU A 64 -3.73 -7.43 -28.93
CA LEU A 64 -4.97 -7.86 -29.57
C LEU A 64 -5.38 -9.27 -29.15
N ASP A 65 -4.46 -10.04 -28.59
CA ASP A 65 -4.71 -11.38 -28.09
C ASP A 65 -5.13 -11.34 -26.61
N SER A 66 -6.34 -11.84 -26.32
CA SER A 66 -6.88 -11.94 -24.96
C SER A 66 -6.64 -13.31 -24.30
N SER A 67 -5.93 -14.23 -24.97
CA SER A 67 -5.65 -15.58 -24.48
C SER A 67 -4.77 -15.61 -23.23
N LEU A 68 -4.01 -14.53 -22.98
CA LEU A 68 -3.03 -14.43 -21.88
C LEU A 68 -2.04 -15.60 -21.84
N HIS A 69 -1.69 -16.18 -22.99
CA HIS A 69 -0.80 -17.35 -23.08
C HIS A 69 0.58 -17.17 -22.42
N ALA A 70 1.06 -15.94 -22.27
CA ALA A 70 2.32 -15.63 -21.62
C ALA A 70 2.23 -15.61 -20.09
N MET A 71 1.03 -15.58 -19.51
CA MET A 71 0.87 -15.57 -18.05
C MET A 71 1.35 -16.89 -17.43
N PRO A 72 1.97 -16.86 -16.23
CA PRO A 72 2.47 -18.05 -15.56
C PRO A 72 1.33 -18.97 -15.13
N ASN A 73 1.53 -20.29 -15.23
CA ASN A 73 0.65 -21.25 -14.56
C ASN A 73 0.91 -21.29 -13.05
N ILE A 74 0.07 -22.01 -12.30
CA ILE A 74 0.17 -22.08 -10.82
C ILE A 74 1.55 -22.54 -10.32
N HIS A 75 2.21 -23.49 -10.98
CA HIS A 75 3.54 -23.95 -10.59
C HIS A 75 4.61 -22.88 -10.83
N GLN A 76 4.50 -22.13 -11.94
CA GLN A 76 5.39 -21.02 -12.23
C GLN A 76 5.19 -19.88 -11.23
N ILE A 77 3.94 -19.58 -10.83
CA ILE A 77 3.66 -18.58 -9.78
C ILE A 77 4.38 -18.96 -8.48
N HIS A 78 4.23 -20.19 -8.01
CA HIS A 78 4.92 -20.65 -6.80
C HIS A 78 6.44 -20.53 -6.93
N ALA A 79 7.01 -20.89 -8.08
CA ALA A 79 8.44 -20.74 -8.32
C ALA A 79 8.88 -19.26 -8.30
N LEU A 80 8.12 -18.36 -8.91
CA LEU A 80 8.40 -16.92 -8.91
C LEU A 80 8.33 -16.34 -7.48
N VAL A 81 7.31 -16.71 -6.70
CA VAL A 81 7.19 -16.26 -5.30
C VAL A 81 8.34 -16.80 -4.45
N GLN A 82 8.70 -18.07 -4.59
CA GLN A 82 9.85 -18.65 -3.86
C GLN A 82 11.18 -17.99 -4.26
N HIS A 83 11.31 -17.56 -5.52
CA HIS A 83 12.56 -16.99 -6.03
C HIS A 83 12.71 -15.49 -5.71
N TYR A 84 11.65 -14.71 -5.89
CA TYR A 84 11.68 -13.24 -5.77
C TYR A 84 10.97 -12.70 -4.53
N GLY A 85 10.17 -13.53 -3.84
CA GLY A 85 9.39 -13.15 -2.66
C GLY A 85 10.23 -12.31 -1.68
N PRO A 86 9.92 -11.01 -1.52
CA PRO A 86 10.72 -10.14 -0.67
C PRO A 86 10.73 -10.55 0.80
N ARG A 87 11.75 -10.10 1.50
CA ARG A 87 11.77 -10.12 2.96
C ARG A 87 11.32 -8.78 3.50
N VAL A 88 10.24 -8.79 4.29
CA VAL A 88 9.67 -7.61 4.92
C VAL A 88 10.24 -7.45 6.31
N PHE A 89 10.98 -6.39 6.59
CA PHE A 89 11.48 -6.05 7.92
C PHE A 89 10.56 -5.02 8.60
N PHE A 90 10.30 -5.26 9.88
CA PHE A 90 9.61 -4.32 10.75
C PHE A 90 10.62 -3.53 11.56
N HIS A 91 10.27 -2.31 11.92
CA HIS A 91 11.10 -1.48 12.78
C HIS A 91 11.40 -2.21 14.12
N PRO A 92 12.62 -2.14 14.68
CA PRO A 92 12.97 -2.84 15.94
C PRO A 92 12.08 -2.44 17.13
N ASP A 93 11.58 -1.20 17.11
CA ASP A 93 10.62 -0.70 18.11
C ASP A 93 9.14 -0.86 17.70
N GLU A 94 8.82 -1.69 16.70
CA GLU A 94 7.43 -1.94 16.32
C GLU A 94 6.68 -2.68 17.45
N ALA A 95 5.54 -2.12 17.85
CA ALA A 95 4.70 -2.68 18.90
C ALA A 95 3.49 -3.46 18.34
N TYR A 96 3.13 -3.19 17.09
CA TYR A 96 1.98 -3.74 16.38
C TYR A 96 2.50 -4.51 15.16
N LEU A 97 2.79 -5.79 15.37
CA LEU A 97 3.33 -6.68 14.34
C LEU A 97 2.20 -7.25 13.46
N PRO A 98 2.52 -7.75 12.26
CA PRO A 98 1.53 -8.42 11.43
C PRO A 98 1.06 -9.74 12.05
N SER A 99 -0.02 -10.30 11.50
CA SER A 99 -0.45 -11.67 11.77
C SER A 99 -1.15 -12.26 10.55
N SER A 100 -1.54 -13.54 10.61
CA SER A 100 -2.53 -14.05 9.66
C SER A 100 -3.94 -13.58 10.03
N VAL A 101 -4.78 -13.38 9.01
CA VAL A 101 -6.22 -13.12 9.17
C VAL A 101 -6.89 -14.22 10.00
N SER A 102 -6.56 -15.49 9.74
CA SER A 102 -7.10 -16.64 10.48
C SER A 102 -6.72 -16.60 11.97
N TRP A 103 -5.49 -16.21 12.30
CA TRP A 103 -5.09 -16.01 13.70
C TRP A 103 -5.91 -14.89 14.35
N PHE A 104 -6.11 -13.77 13.66
CA PHE A 104 -6.86 -12.64 14.20
C PHE A 104 -8.32 -13.02 14.49
N PHE A 105 -8.97 -13.73 13.57
CA PHE A 105 -10.34 -14.23 13.76
C PHE A 105 -10.43 -15.25 14.90
N ASN A 106 -9.57 -16.27 14.90
CA ASN A 106 -9.55 -17.32 15.94
C ASN A 106 -9.25 -16.78 17.35
N ASN A 107 -8.59 -15.62 17.47
CA ASN A 107 -8.26 -15.02 18.75
C ASN A 107 -9.29 -14.02 19.27
N GLY A 108 -10.42 -13.84 18.57
CA GLY A 108 -11.59 -13.14 19.10
C GLY A 108 -11.91 -11.81 18.43
N ALA A 109 -11.52 -11.61 17.17
CA ALA A 109 -12.12 -10.55 16.36
C ALA A 109 -13.63 -10.78 16.19
N VAL A 110 -14.39 -9.69 16.13
CA VAL A 110 -15.85 -9.74 16.07
C VAL A 110 -16.39 -8.96 14.88
N LEU A 111 -17.47 -9.46 14.29
CA LEU A 111 -18.31 -8.72 13.35
C LEU A 111 -19.31 -7.89 14.13
N CYS A 112 -19.33 -6.59 13.84
CA CYS A 112 -20.25 -5.63 14.43
C CYS A 112 -21.28 -5.15 13.38
N SER A 113 -22.45 -4.73 13.84
CA SER A 113 -23.52 -4.17 13.00
C SER A 113 -23.96 -2.80 13.52
N SER A 114 -24.43 -1.92 12.63
CA SER A 114 -25.01 -0.62 12.99
C SER A 114 -26.42 -0.72 13.55
N ASP A 115 -27.19 -1.70 13.06
CA ASP A 115 -28.64 -1.79 13.27
C ASP A 115 -28.99 -2.59 14.53
N SER A 116 -27.99 -3.27 15.08
CA SER A 116 -28.12 -4.15 16.24
C SER A 116 -26.82 -4.10 17.05
N ASP A 117 -26.90 -4.25 18.37
CA ASP A 117 -25.72 -4.38 19.25
C ASP A 117 -25.09 -5.80 19.09
N ILE A 118 -25.10 -6.34 17.87
CA ILE A 118 -24.57 -7.65 17.50
C ILE A 118 -23.04 -7.57 17.50
N HIS A 119 -22.44 -8.51 18.23
CA HIS A 119 -21.01 -8.79 18.26
C HIS A 119 -20.82 -10.28 18.10
N GLU A 120 -20.67 -10.72 16.86
CA GLU A 120 -20.53 -12.13 16.54
C GLU A 120 -19.06 -12.48 16.35
N PRO A 121 -18.57 -13.58 16.96
CA PRO A 121 -17.25 -14.10 16.62
C PRO A 121 -17.14 -14.36 15.12
N ILE A 122 -16.01 -13.99 14.53
CA ILE A 122 -15.76 -14.26 13.11
C ILE A 122 -15.21 -15.69 12.98
N ASP A 123 -15.75 -16.45 12.03
CA ASP A 123 -15.24 -17.78 11.70
C ASP A 123 -13.79 -17.70 11.19
N GLU A 124 -13.00 -18.78 11.35
CA GLU A 124 -11.57 -18.82 10.98
C GLU A 124 -11.24 -18.25 9.59
N ASN A 125 -12.10 -18.53 8.61
CA ASN A 125 -11.93 -18.09 7.22
C ASN A 125 -12.84 -16.91 6.83
N GLY A 126 -13.60 -16.37 7.79
CA GLY A 126 -14.56 -15.29 7.57
C GLY A 126 -15.83 -15.73 6.82
N THR A 127 -16.26 -16.99 6.96
CA THR A 127 -17.45 -17.54 6.27
C THR A 127 -18.76 -16.87 6.68
N ASN A 128 -18.83 -16.32 7.88
CA ASN A 128 -19.98 -15.55 8.39
C ASN A 128 -19.90 -14.06 8.08
N LEU A 129 -18.89 -13.59 7.33
CA LEU A 129 -18.81 -12.20 6.90
C LEU A 129 -19.74 -11.94 5.69
N PRO A 130 -20.42 -10.77 5.64
CA PRO A 130 -21.15 -10.33 4.45
C PRO A 130 -20.26 -10.34 3.19
N HIS A 131 -20.62 -11.14 2.19
CA HIS A 131 -19.82 -11.32 0.98
C HIS A 131 -20.28 -10.40 -0.16
N GLY A 132 -19.35 -9.65 -0.74
CA GLY A 132 -19.56 -8.78 -1.90
C GLY A 132 -20.27 -7.45 -1.59
N GLY A 133 -20.87 -6.86 -2.63
CA GLY A 133 -21.49 -5.54 -2.56
C GLY A 133 -20.49 -4.40 -2.47
N SER A 134 -20.96 -3.24 -2.01
CA SER A 134 -20.14 -2.04 -1.75
C SER A 134 -20.22 -1.69 -0.27
N ASN A 135 -19.26 -0.92 0.23
CA ASN A 135 -19.31 -0.42 1.58
C ASN A 135 -20.60 0.40 1.90
N ASP A 136 -21.55 -0.24 2.57
CA ASP A 136 -22.83 0.31 3.03
C ASP A 136 -22.79 0.88 4.44
N LYS A 137 -21.64 0.78 5.12
CA LYS A 137 -21.38 1.23 6.50
C LYS A 137 -22.25 0.56 7.56
N GLN A 138 -22.87 -0.59 7.23
CA GLN A 138 -23.73 -1.31 8.17
C GLN A 138 -22.95 -2.32 9.02
N PHE A 139 -21.78 -2.75 8.56
CA PHE A 139 -20.97 -3.77 9.23
C PHE A 139 -19.52 -3.35 9.29
N TRP A 140 -18.84 -3.69 10.38
CA TRP A 140 -17.38 -3.54 10.49
C TRP A 140 -16.79 -4.65 11.35
N ILE A 141 -15.52 -4.97 11.13
CA ILE A 141 -14.74 -5.85 12.01
C ILE A 141 -14.18 -5.02 13.18
N ASP A 142 -14.21 -5.55 14.40
CA ASP A 142 -13.64 -4.88 15.56
C ASP A 142 -12.94 -5.87 16.50
N LEU A 143 -12.25 -5.32 17.49
CA LEU A 143 -11.66 -6.05 18.61
C LEU A 143 -12.74 -6.50 19.61
N PRO A 144 -12.46 -7.56 20.40
CA PRO A 144 -13.43 -8.08 21.36
C PRO A 144 -13.79 -7.03 22.42
N ARG A 145 -15.09 -6.70 22.53
CA ARG A 145 -15.62 -5.79 23.56
C ARG A 145 -15.41 -6.36 24.97
N ASN A 146 -15.18 -5.46 25.94
CA ASN A 146 -15.06 -5.76 27.37
C ASN A 146 -13.93 -6.75 27.75
N ASP A 147 -12.99 -7.05 26.84
CA ASP A 147 -11.79 -7.83 27.13
C ASP A 147 -10.55 -7.03 26.70
N GLU A 148 -10.14 -6.10 27.55
CA GLU A 148 -8.96 -5.25 27.28
C GLU A 148 -7.68 -6.06 27.12
N ARG A 149 -7.56 -7.18 27.84
CA ARG A 149 -6.36 -8.03 27.77
C ARG A 149 -6.27 -8.67 26.40
N ARG A 150 -7.38 -9.22 25.91
CA ARG A 150 -7.46 -9.81 24.58
C ARG A 150 -7.33 -8.75 23.49
N SER A 151 -8.00 -7.62 23.62
CA SER A 151 -7.82 -6.47 22.70
C SER A 151 -6.36 -6.06 22.59
N LYS A 152 -5.64 -5.89 23.71
CA LYS A 152 -4.20 -5.56 23.71
C LYS A 152 -3.34 -6.67 23.10
N PHE A 153 -3.73 -7.94 23.27
CA PHE A 153 -3.06 -9.08 22.66
C PHE A 153 -3.24 -9.09 21.14
N LEU A 154 -4.47 -8.93 20.63
CA LEU A 154 -4.73 -8.87 19.18
C LEU A 154 -3.97 -7.72 18.53
N LYS A 155 -3.98 -6.53 19.14
CA LYS A 155 -3.28 -5.35 18.60
C LYS A 155 -1.79 -5.59 18.37
N ARG A 156 -1.12 -6.40 19.21
CA ARG A 156 0.31 -6.68 19.07
C ARG A 156 0.62 -7.57 17.87
N GLY A 157 -0.37 -8.30 17.36
CA GLY A 157 -0.19 -9.30 16.31
C GLY A 157 0.65 -10.50 16.75
N ASP A 158 0.98 -11.32 15.76
CA ASP A 158 1.75 -12.55 15.92
C ASP A 158 2.50 -12.84 14.62
N ILE A 159 3.71 -12.31 14.55
CA ILE A 159 4.58 -12.36 13.36
C ILE A 159 4.90 -13.80 12.95
N GLU A 160 4.83 -14.77 13.87
CA GLU A 160 5.07 -16.17 13.54
C GLU A 160 3.95 -16.76 12.68
N THR A 161 2.73 -16.24 12.82
CA THR A 161 1.59 -16.63 11.98
C THR A 161 1.45 -15.78 10.73
N ALA A 162 2.17 -14.65 10.66
CA ALA A 162 2.06 -13.73 9.53
C ALA A 162 2.48 -14.41 8.23
N LYS A 163 1.66 -14.19 7.21
CA LYS A 163 1.88 -14.61 5.82
C LYS A 163 1.41 -13.51 4.90
N LEU A 164 1.96 -13.49 3.70
CA LEU A 164 1.58 -12.53 2.67
C LEU A 164 0.56 -13.14 1.72
N TYR A 165 -0.51 -12.39 1.48
CA TYR A 165 -1.61 -12.80 0.62
C TYR A 165 -1.33 -12.28 -0.79
N VAL A 166 -1.10 -13.18 -1.72
CA VAL A 166 -0.63 -12.85 -3.07
C VAL A 166 -1.80 -12.80 -4.04
N HIS A 167 -2.01 -11.64 -4.65
CA HIS A 167 -2.87 -11.48 -5.82
C HIS A 167 -2.00 -11.45 -7.08
N VAL A 168 -2.30 -12.34 -8.03
CA VAL A 168 -1.55 -12.47 -9.28
C VAL A 168 -2.39 -11.91 -10.41
N LYS A 169 -1.98 -10.76 -10.96
CA LYS A 169 -2.72 -10.08 -12.02
C LYS A 169 -1.85 -9.82 -13.26
N PRO A 170 -2.40 -9.95 -14.47
CA PRO A 170 -1.73 -9.49 -15.68
C PRO A 170 -1.47 -7.98 -15.62
N ALA A 171 -0.33 -7.56 -16.15
CA ALA A 171 0.03 -6.17 -16.34
C ALA A 171 0.48 -5.93 -17.79
N PHE A 172 0.28 -4.69 -18.25
CA PHE A 172 0.62 -4.24 -19.61
C PHE A 172 0.18 -5.21 -20.72
N GLY A 173 -1.12 -5.49 -20.79
CA GLY A 173 -1.68 -6.40 -21.79
C GLY A 173 -1.21 -7.85 -21.66
N GLY A 174 -0.80 -8.28 -20.45
CA GLY A 174 -0.33 -9.64 -20.19
C GLY A 174 1.12 -9.90 -20.61
N THR A 175 1.88 -8.86 -20.92
CA THR A 175 3.34 -8.98 -21.15
C THR A 175 4.15 -9.03 -19.85
N PHE A 176 3.53 -8.65 -18.74
CA PHE A 176 4.07 -8.76 -17.39
C PHE A 176 3.05 -9.40 -16.45
N THR A 177 3.55 -9.97 -15.37
CA THR A 177 2.77 -10.39 -14.22
C THR A 177 3.09 -9.49 -13.04
N ASP A 178 2.05 -8.91 -12.45
CA ASP A 178 2.13 -8.24 -11.17
C ASP A 178 1.77 -9.24 -10.06
N LEU A 179 2.69 -9.42 -9.12
CA LEU A 179 2.46 -10.16 -7.87
C LEU A 179 2.29 -9.13 -6.75
N ALA A 180 1.04 -8.82 -6.40
CA ALA A 180 0.72 -7.92 -5.29
C ALA A 180 0.71 -8.72 -3.98
N PHE A 181 1.65 -8.42 -3.09
CA PHE A 181 1.77 -9.04 -1.77
C PHE A 181 1.09 -8.15 -0.75
N TRP A 182 -0.02 -8.63 -0.19
CA TRP A 182 -0.76 -7.96 0.87
C TRP A 182 -0.33 -8.48 2.23
N ILE A 183 -0.14 -7.57 3.18
CA ILE A 183 0.14 -7.90 4.57
C ILE A 183 -0.96 -7.35 5.47
N PHE A 184 -1.37 -8.18 6.42
CA PHE A 184 -2.38 -7.84 7.40
C PHE A 184 -1.73 -7.51 8.74
N CYS A 185 -2.03 -6.31 9.25
CA CYS A 185 -1.69 -5.91 10.60
C CYS A 185 -2.98 -5.80 11.42
N PRO A 186 -3.12 -6.46 12.57
CA PRO A 186 -4.33 -6.32 13.42
C PRO A 186 -4.61 -4.90 13.92
N PHE A 187 -3.61 -4.02 13.89
CA PHE A 187 -3.73 -2.65 14.38
C PHE A 187 -2.69 -1.74 13.74
N ASN A 188 -3.13 -0.58 13.26
CA ASN A 188 -2.28 0.55 12.90
C ASN A 188 -2.05 1.41 14.14
N GLY A 189 -0.79 1.71 14.46
CA GLY A 189 -0.42 2.50 15.62
C GLY A 189 -0.60 4.02 15.43
N PRO A 190 -0.34 4.82 16.47
CA PRO A 190 -0.51 6.27 16.39
C PRO A 190 0.56 6.93 15.51
N ALA A 191 0.13 7.91 14.73
CA ALA A 191 1.00 8.68 13.85
C ALA A 191 1.95 9.60 14.63
N THR A 192 3.12 9.85 14.04
CA THR A 192 4.11 10.79 14.56
C THR A 192 4.21 12.01 13.65
N LEU A 193 3.95 13.19 14.20
CA LEU A 193 4.11 14.46 13.49
C LEU A 193 5.53 15.00 13.67
N LYS A 194 6.19 15.33 12.58
CA LYS A 194 7.46 16.04 12.58
C LYS A 194 7.25 17.52 12.28
N LEU A 195 7.89 18.38 13.07
CA LEU A 195 7.90 19.84 12.95
C LEU A 195 9.34 20.35 13.04
N GLY A 196 10.04 20.33 11.91
CA GLY A 196 11.46 20.65 11.83
C GLY A 196 12.30 19.69 12.68
N LEU A 197 12.83 20.18 13.80
CA LEU A 197 13.66 19.40 14.72
C LEU A 197 12.85 18.69 15.84
N VAL A 198 11.55 18.97 15.95
CA VAL A 198 10.67 18.40 16.98
C VAL A 198 9.86 17.25 16.40
N ASN A 199 9.74 16.13 17.13
CA ASN A 199 8.81 15.05 16.81
C ASN A 199 7.75 14.95 17.91
N LEU A 200 6.48 14.82 17.53
CA LEU A 200 5.34 14.76 18.42
C LEU A 200 4.53 13.50 18.11
N SER A 201 4.41 12.59 19.08
CA SER A 201 3.43 11.51 18.98
C SER A 201 2.03 12.12 19.05
N LEU A 202 1.16 11.78 18.10
CA LEU A 202 -0.20 12.29 18.05
C LEU A 202 -1.18 11.50 18.94
N ALA A 203 -0.64 10.81 19.95
CA ALA A 203 -1.37 10.02 20.95
C ALA A 203 -2.27 8.92 20.38
N LYS A 204 -3.47 9.26 19.92
CA LYS A 204 -4.40 8.32 19.29
C LYS A 204 -4.64 8.60 17.80
N ILE A 205 -4.31 9.79 17.33
CA ILE A 205 -4.56 10.17 15.93
C ILE A 205 -3.76 9.27 14.98
N GLY A 206 -4.44 8.76 13.96
CA GLY A 206 -3.88 7.87 12.94
C GLY A 206 -3.86 6.40 13.33
N GLN A 207 -4.17 6.05 14.59
CA GLN A 207 -4.33 4.64 14.95
C GLN A 207 -5.69 4.13 14.46
N HIS A 208 -5.79 2.86 14.08
CA HIS A 208 -7.07 2.20 13.80
C HIS A 208 -6.94 0.69 13.94
N VAL A 209 -8.08 0.03 14.18
CA VAL A 209 -8.17 -1.43 14.16
C VAL A 209 -7.98 -1.92 12.73
N CYS A 210 -7.19 -2.98 12.57
CA CYS A 210 -6.78 -3.58 11.31
C CYS A 210 -6.06 -2.63 10.35
N ASP A 211 -5.14 -3.17 9.58
CA ASP A 211 -4.50 -2.47 8.48
C ASP A 211 -4.13 -3.44 7.36
N TRP A 212 -4.15 -2.92 6.14
CA TRP A 212 -3.79 -3.64 4.92
C TRP A 212 -2.78 -2.82 4.14
N GLU A 213 -1.55 -3.31 4.13
CA GLU A 213 -0.45 -2.75 3.36
C GLU A 213 -0.07 -3.68 2.21
N HIS A 214 0.55 -3.13 1.16
CA HIS A 214 1.01 -3.96 0.06
C HIS A 214 2.25 -3.42 -0.65
N PHE A 215 2.89 -4.33 -1.38
CA PHE A 215 3.87 -4.01 -2.40
C PHE A 215 3.67 -4.95 -3.59
N THR A 216 4.05 -4.51 -4.79
CA THR A 216 3.78 -5.25 -6.03
C THR A 216 5.07 -5.50 -6.80
N LEU A 217 5.39 -6.76 -7.05
CA LEU A 217 6.49 -7.16 -7.93
C LEU A 217 6.00 -7.19 -9.37
N ARG A 218 6.74 -6.56 -10.29
CA ARG A 218 6.47 -6.62 -11.73
C ARG A 218 7.50 -7.50 -12.43
N ILE A 219 7.04 -8.62 -12.98
CA ILE A 219 7.89 -9.65 -13.60
C ILE A 219 7.57 -9.77 -15.08
N SER A 220 8.60 -9.85 -15.93
CA SER A 220 8.41 -10.08 -17.36
C SER A 220 7.92 -11.50 -17.62
N ASN A 221 6.85 -11.64 -18.41
CA ASN A 221 6.34 -12.96 -18.80
C ASN A 221 7.21 -13.65 -19.87
N PHE A 222 8.17 -12.93 -20.47
CA PHE A 222 9.06 -13.47 -21.49
C PHE A 222 10.41 -13.94 -20.92
N SER A 223 11.03 -13.12 -20.06
CA SER A 223 12.33 -13.47 -19.46
C SER A 223 12.21 -14.10 -18.07
N GLY A 224 11.08 -13.92 -17.38
CA GLY A 224 10.92 -14.28 -15.98
C GLY A 224 11.66 -13.36 -15.02
N GLU A 225 12.26 -12.26 -15.49
CA GLU A 225 13.03 -11.34 -14.66
C GLU A 225 12.15 -10.34 -13.91
N LEU A 226 12.52 -10.07 -12.66
CA LEU A 226 11.99 -8.94 -11.89
C LEU A 226 12.43 -7.62 -12.52
N CYS A 227 11.46 -6.77 -12.87
CA CYS A 227 11.73 -5.46 -13.48
C CYS A 227 11.66 -4.32 -12.46
N ALA A 228 10.69 -4.34 -11.55
CA ALA A 228 10.50 -3.30 -10.54
C ALA A 228 9.64 -3.81 -9.38
N ILE A 229 9.72 -3.11 -8.25
CA ILE A 229 8.82 -3.28 -7.11
C ILE A 229 8.11 -1.95 -6.84
N TYR A 230 6.79 -1.99 -6.71
CA TYR A 230 5.98 -0.91 -6.19
C TYR A 230 5.90 -1.01 -4.68
N PHE A 231 6.22 0.08 -3.98
CA PHE A 231 6.11 0.19 -2.54
C PHE A 231 4.94 1.12 -2.21
N SER A 232 3.85 0.57 -1.65
CA SER A 232 2.69 1.36 -1.23
C SER A 232 3.04 2.24 -0.04
N GLN A 233 2.64 3.51 -0.11
CA GLN A 233 2.87 4.51 0.92
C GLN A 233 1.59 5.32 1.08
N HIS A 234 0.78 4.93 2.07
CA HIS A 234 -0.51 5.57 2.34
C HIS A 234 -1.45 5.50 1.12
N SER A 235 -1.88 6.66 0.61
CA SER A 235 -2.70 6.76 -0.61
C SER A 235 -1.88 6.78 -1.91
N GLY A 236 -0.57 6.59 -1.86
CA GLY A 236 0.32 6.60 -3.01
C GLY A 236 1.36 5.49 -2.94
N GLY A 237 2.48 5.69 -3.61
CA GLY A 237 3.61 4.78 -3.55
C GLY A 237 4.61 5.04 -4.66
N GLU A 238 5.66 4.23 -4.71
CA GLU A 238 6.79 4.44 -5.60
C GLU A 238 7.19 3.12 -6.28
N TRP A 239 7.42 3.19 -7.60
CA TRP A 239 8.07 2.12 -8.35
C TRP A 239 9.58 2.29 -8.30
N ILE A 240 10.30 1.28 -7.81
CA ILE A 240 11.76 1.21 -7.82
C ILE A 240 12.19 0.10 -8.78
N GLY A 241 13.06 0.45 -9.74
CA GLY A 241 13.59 -0.50 -10.70
C GLY A 241 14.48 -1.55 -10.03
N ALA A 242 14.52 -2.77 -10.58
CA ALA A 242 15.20 -3.91 -9.95
C ALA A 242 16.69 -3.68 -9.64
N ARG A 243 17.36 -2.79 -10.38
CA ARG A 243 18.77 -2.43 -10.19
C ARG A 243 19.02 -1.52 -8.98
N ASP A 244 17.99 -0.81 -8.52
CA ASP A 244 18.06 0.16 -7.43
C ASP A 244 17.51 -0.41 -6.11
N LEU A 245 17.09 -1.67 -6.12
CA LEU A 245 16.60 -2.40 -4.96
C LEU A 245 17.76 -2.94 -4.11
N ASP A 246 17.55 -2.96 -2.79
CA ASP A 246 18.38 -3.73 -1.88
C ASP A 246 17.89 -5.18 -1.84
N PHE A 247 18.82 -6.14 -1.78
CA PHE A 247 18.53 -7.57 -1.74
C PHE A 247 19.06 -8.22 -0.46
N VAL A 248 18.37 -9.27 -0.01
CA VAL A 248 18.89 -10.13 1.05
C VAL A 248 20.14 -10.84 0.53
N GLU A 249 21.25 -10.67 1.25
CA GLU A 249 22.57 -11.20 0.89
C GLU A 249 22.51 -12.66 0.43
N GLY A 250 23.13 -12.93 -0.72
CA GLY A 250 23.16 -14.27 -1.32
C GLY A 250 21.84 -14.74 -1.93
N SER A 251 20.85 -13.87 -2.15
CA SER A 251 19.57 -14.23 -2.77
C SER A 251 19.02 -13.17 -3.71
N ASN A 252 18.02 -13.54 -4.51
CA ASN A 252 17.30 -12.64 -5.43
C ASN A 252 16.05 -12.02 -4.78
N ARG A 253 15.96 -12.05 -3.45
CA ARG A 253 14.82 -11.57 -2.69
C ARG A 253 15.08 -10.14 -2.27
N ALA A 254 14.27 -9.22 -2.79
CA ALA A 254 14.35 -7.82 -2.43
C ALA A 254 14.03 -7.60 -0.95
N VAL A 255 14.47 -6.46 -0.43
CA VAL A 255 14.16 -6.00 0.91
C VAL A 255 12.99 -5.02 0.86
N VAL A 256 12.03 -5.22 1.74
CA VAL A 256 10.95 -4.26 2.01
C VAL A 256 11.06 -3.85 3.47
N TYR A 257 11.02 -2.56 3.75
CA TYR A 257 10.93 -2.02 5.10
C TYR A 257 9.52 -1.50 5.35
N SER A 258 8.88 -2.00 6.41
CA SER A 258 7.60 -1.49 6.89
C SER A 258 7.85 -0.39 7.92
N SER A 259 7.20 0.75 7.77
CA SER A 259 7.35 1.87 8.69
C SER A 259 6.75 1.57 10.05
N LYS A 260 7.36 2.12 11.10
CA LYS A 260 6.87 1.98 12.47
C LYS A 260 5.45 2.54 12.59
N HIS A 261 4.57 1.77 13.24
CA HIS A 261 3.15 2.00 13.48
C HIS A 261 2.26 1.99 12.23
N GLY A 262 2.60 2.81 11.23
CA GLY A 262 1.80 3.04 10.02
C GLY A 262 2.03 2.05 8.89
N HIS A 263 3.00 1.14 9.03
CA HIS A 263 3.29 -0.01 8.18
C HIS A 263 3.55 0.20 6.69
N ALA A 264 3.47 1.44 6.18
CA ALA A 264 3.81 1.82 4.82
C ALA A 264 5.16 1.23 4.36
N SER A 265 5.23 0.84 3.09
CA SER A 265 6.34 0.10 2.52
C SER A 265 7.40 1.01 1.90
N PHE A 266 8.67 0.70 2.15
CA PHE A 266 9.82 1.44 1.61
C PHE A 266 10.93 0.48 1.15
N GLY A 267 11.64 0.85 0.08
CA GLY A 267 12.74 0.04 -0.45
C GLY A 267 14.06 0.20 0.29
N LYS A 268 14.20 1.20 1.17
CA LYS A 268 15.41 1.45 1.96
C LYS A 268 15.05 1.79 3.41
N SER A 269 15.99 1.54 4.32
CA SER A 269 15.87 1.98 5.71
C SER A 269 16.15 3.47 5.84
N GLY A 270 15.42 4.15 6.72
CA GLY A 270 15.59 5.57 6.98
C GLY A 270 14.33 6.22 7.53
N MET A 271 14.32 7.55 7.49
CA MET A 271 13.18 8.36 7.88
C MET A 271 12.58 9.00 6.63
N TYR A 272 11.29 8.78 6.44
CA TYR A 272 10.50 9.31 5.33
C TYR A 272 9.42 10.23 5.87
N LEU A 273 9.11 11.28 5.13
CA LEU A 273 8.16 12.30 5.56
C LEU A 273 7.04 12.44 4.53
N GLN A 274 5.81 12.22 4.98
CA GLN A 274 4.62 12.56 4.22
C GLN A 274 4.26 14.02 4.52
N GLY A 275 4.75 14.93 3.68
CA GLY A 275 4.57 16.37 3.85
C GLY A 275 5.62 17.17 3.09
N SER A 276 6.09 18.26 3.67
CA SER A 276 7.14 19.09 3.08
C SER A 276 8.51 18.71 3.65
N ASP A 277 9.30 18.00 2.87
CA ASP A 277 10.70 17.69 3.19
C ASP A 277 11.53 18.95 3.40
N ALA A 278 11.36 19.96 2.52
CA ALA A 278 12.07 21.23 2.59
C ALA A 278 11.84 21.98 3.92
N LEU A 279 10.63 21.87 4.48
CA LEU A 279 10.30 22.47 5.78
C LEU A 279 10.51 21.51 6.96
N GLY A 280 10.75 20.22 6.68
CA GLY A 280 10.79 19.16 7.68
C GLY A 280 9.46 19.01 8.43
N ILE A 281 8.33 19.24 7.74
CA ILE A 281 6.98 19.23 8.33
C ILE A 281 6.12 18.16 7.67
N GLY A 282 5.59 17.22 8.45
CA GLY A 282 4.73 16.15 7.92
C GLY A 282 4.62 14.95 8.85
N ILE A 283 3.96 13.89 8.36
CA ILE A 283 3.86 12.61 9.07
C ILE A 283 5.13 11.82 8.85
N ARG A 284 5.76 11.45 9.95
CA ARG A 284 7.04 10.79 10.00
C ARG A 284 6.86 9.27 9.94
N ASN A 285 7.54 8.65 8.98
CA ASN A 285 7.62 7.21 8.80
C ASN A 285 9.07 6.78 9.06
N ASP A 286 9.31 6.05 10.14
CA ASP A 286 10.64 5.52 10.47
C ASP A 286 10.74 4.05 10.07
N THR A 287 11.78 3.70 9.34
CA THR A 287 12.06 2.34 8.88
C THR A 287 13.48 1.95 9.28
N ALA A 288 13.65 0.72 9.73
CA ALA A 288 14.96 0.19 10.12
C ALA A 288 14.98 -1.32 9.97
N ARG A 289 16.17 -1.87 9.75
CA ARG A 289 16.39 -3.32 9.76
C ARG A 289 16.33 -3.84 11.18
N SER A 290 15.74 -5.00 11.38
CA SER A 290 15.69 -5.70 12.66
C SER A 290 15.65 -7.22 12.44
N ASP A 291 15.55 -7.98 13.53
CA ASP A 291 15.29 -9.42 13.50
C ASP A 291 13.78 -9.74 13.39
N LEU A 292 12.92 -8.71 13.35
CA LEU A 292 11.49 -8.85 13.15
C LEU A 292 11.22 -8.79 11.64
N PHE A 293 11.02 -9.95 11.02
CA PHE A 293 10.76 -10.02 9.59
C PHE A 293 9.79 -11.13 9.20
N VAL A 294 9.14 -10.97 8.05
CA VAL A 294 8.37 -12.01 7.37
C VAL A 294 9.04 -12.31 6.03
N ASP A 295 9.33 -13.59 5.78
CA ASP A 295 9.91 -14.05 4.53
C ASP A 295 8.82 -14.56 3.58
N SER A 296 8.41 -13.70 2.65
CA SER A 296 7.30 -13.98 1.72
C SER A 296 7.61 -15.08 0.71
N SER A 297 8.88 -15.47 0.55
CA SER A 297 9.25 -16.60 -0.29
C SER A 297 8.82 -17.96 0.29
N SER A 298 8.49 -18.00 1.58
CA SER A 298 8.08 -19.22 2.30
C SER A 298 6.75 -19.08 3.05
N ARG A 299 6.43 -17.87 3.54
CA ARG A 299 5.19 -17.58 4.28
C ARG A 299 4.24 -16.76 3.42
N TYR A 300 3.51 -17.43 2.54
CA TYR A 300 2.54 -16.80 1.65
C TYR A 300 1.33 -17.70 1.37
N GLU A 301 0.28 -17.08 0.86
CA GLU A 301 -0.93 -17.73 0.37
C GLU A 301 -1.38 -17.02 -0.91
N ILE A 302 -1.54 -17.75 -2.02
CA ILE A 302 -2.09 -17.16 -3.24
C ILE A 302 -3.60 -17.09 -3.05
N VAL A 303 -4.14 -15.87 -3.02
CA VAL A 303 -5.56 -15.62 -2.71
C VAL A 303 -6.40 -15.29 -3.93
N SER A 304 -5.78 -14.84 -5.03
CA SER A 304 -6.48 -14.66 -6.29
C SER A 304 -5.53 -14.74 -7.48
N ALA A 305 -6.01 -15.34 -8.57
CA ALA A 305 -5.39 -15.40 -9.89
C ALA A 305 -6.47 -15.67 -10.94
N GLU A 306 -7.27 -14.64 -11.27
CA GLU A 306 -8.53 -14.77 -12.02
C GLU A 306 -8.35 -15.44 -13.40
N TYR A 307 -7.23 -15.18 -14.07
CA TYR A 307 -6.92 -15.74 -15.39
C TYR A 307 -6.71 -17.27 -15.39
N LEU A 308 -6.52 -17.90 -14.23
CA LEU A 308 -6.40 -19.36 -14.11
C LEU A 308 -7.75 -20.08 -14.02
N GLY A 309 -8.88 -19.38 -14.15
CA GLY A 309 -10.20 -20.00 -14.29
C GLY A 309 -10.65 -20.82 -13.08
N GLY A 310 -10.29 -20.39 -11.87
CA GLY A 310 -10.70 -21.04 -10.61
C GLY A 310 -9.68 -22.01 -10.01
N ALA A 311 -8.45 -22.08 -10.54
CA ALA A 311 -7.38 -22.87 -9.93
C ALA A 311 -6.96 -22.35 -8.53
N VAL A 312 -7.26 -21.09 -8.22
CA VAL A 312 -7.07 -20.48 -6.91
C VAL A 312 -8.45 -20.23 -6.30
N VAL A 313 -8.66 -20.74 -5.08
CA VAL A 313 -9.89 -20.53 -4.32
C VAL A 313 -9.71 -19.29 -3.46
N GLU A 314 -10.51 -18.26 -3.72
CA GLU A 314 -10.50 -17.05 -2.90
C GLU A 314 -11.01 -17.37 -1.49
N PRO A 315 -10.32 -16.92 -0.42
CA PRO A 315 -10.82 -17.12 0.92
C PRO A 315 -12.06 -16.22 1.18
N PRO A 316 -13.06 -16.66 1.95
CA PRO A 316 -14.31 -15.93 2.14
C PRO A 316 -14.13 -14.48 2.64
N TRP A 317 -13.19 -14.25 3.55
CA TRP A 317 -12.87 -12.91 4.05
C TRP A 317 -12.40 -11.93 2.98
N LEU A 318 -11.82 -12.41 1.86
CA LEU A 318 -11.40 -11.54 0.77
C LEU A 318 -12.61 -10.89 0.08
N GLY A 319 -13.77 -11.55 0.18
CA GLY A 319 -15.06 -11.05 -0.28
C GLY A 319 -15.71 -10.03 0.66
N TYR A 320 -15.15 -9.72 1.83
CA TYR A 320 -15.70 -8.74 2.74
C TYR A 320 -15.36 -7.30 2.32
N MET A 321 -16.35 -6.63 1.72
CA MET A 321 -16.23 -5.27 1.13
C MET A 321 -16.75 -4.18 2.07
N ARG A 322 -16.42 -4.25 3.37
CA ARG A 322 -16.79 -3.28 4.41
C ARG A 322 -15.57 -2.92 5.26
N GLU A 323 -15.73 -2.05 6.26
CA GLU A 323 -14.65 -1.60 7.10
C GLU A 323 -14.04 -2.71 7.97
N TRP A 324 -12.72 -2.84 7.90
CA TRP A 324 -11.92 -3.59 8.85
C TRP A 324 -11.54 -2.63 9.97
N GLY A 325 -12.45 -2.34 10.89
CA GLY A 325 -12.23 -1.45 12.03
C GLY A 325 -13.37 -0.45 12.21
N PRO A 326 -13.63 0.02 13.45
CA PRO A 326 -14.69 0.97 13.71
C PRO A 326 -14.33 2.37 13.18
N LYS A 327 -15.36 3.16 12.88
CA LYS A 327 -15.22 4.60 12.64
C LYS A 327 -15.37 5.37 13.95
N ILE A 328 -14.28 5.93 14.45
CA ILE A 328 -14.23 6.79 15.63
C ILE A 328 -13.92 8.21 15.18
N VAL A 329 -14.93 9.06 15.21
CA VAL A 329 -14.73 10.50 14.99
C VAL A 329 -14.34 11.13 16.31
N TYR A 330 -13.10 11.60 16.42
CA TYR A 330 -12.73 12.42 17.58
C TYR A 330 -13.46 13.76 17.51
N GLY A 331 -13.71 14.35 18.67
CA GLY A 331 -13.71 15.80 18.75
C GLY A 331 -12.30 16.26 18.39
N SER A 332 -12.02 16.49 17.10
CA SER A 332 -10.69 16.88 16.62
C SER A 332 -10.13 18.07 17.40
N ARG A 333 -11.01 18.99 17.83
CA ARG A 333 -10.65 20.07 18.77
C ARG A 333 -10.09 19.57 20.10
N THR A 334 -10.67 18.56 20.72
CA THR A 334 -10.31 18.11 22.07
C THR A 334 -8.95 17.41 22.12
N GLU A 335 -8.65 16.54 21.15
CA GLU A 335 -7.31 15.90 21.09
C GLU A 335 -6.23 16.90 20.64
N ILE A 336 -6.58 17.82 19.73
CA ILE A 336 -5.68 18.91 19.33
C ILE A 336 -5.46 19.91 20.49
N GLU A 337 -6.48 20.19 21.30
CA GLU A 337 -6.38 21.01 22.51
C GLU A 337 -5.45 20.35 23.53
N ARG A 338 -5.61 19.05 23.81
CA ARG A 338 -4.69 18.30 24.68
C ARG A 338 -3.26 18.29 24.16
N LEU A 339 -3.07 18.16 22.84
CA LEU A 339 -1.75 18.27 22.22
C LEU A 339 -1.18 19.68 22.39
N ASN A 340 -2.00 20.71 22.17
CA ASN A 340 -1.64 22.12 22.34
C ASN A 340 -1.26 22.46 23.80
N GLU A 341 -1.94 21.89 24.80
CA GLU A 341 -1.63 22.08 26.22
C GLU A 341 -0.20 21.63 26.55
N ARG A 342 0.27 20.56 25.92
CA ARG A 342 1.64 20.02 26.09
C ARG A 342 2.71 20.82 25.34
N LEU A 343 2.30 21.71 24.44
CA LEU A 343 3.21 22.44 23.56
C LEU A 343 3.49 23.87 24.07
N PRO A 344 4.75 24.35 23.96
CA PRO A 344 5.07 25.76 24.14
C PRO A 344 4.19 26.65 23.26
N TRP A 345 3.76 27.80 23.78
CA TRP A 345 2.80 28.69 23.11
C TRP A 345 3.20 29.07 21.67
N ARG A 346 4.52 29.20 21.41
CA ARG A 346 5.09 29.52 20.10
C ARG A 346 4.83 28.44 19.03
N LEU A 347 4.66 27.18 19.44
CA LEU A 347 4.44 26.04 18.52
C LEU A 347 2.96 25.77 18.26
N ARG A 348 2.05 26.19 19.15
CA ARG A 348 0.60 25.90 19.04
C ARG A 348 -0.01 26.42 17.74
N CYS A 349 0.31 27.66 17.35
CA CYS A 349 -0.21 28.26 16.11
C CYS A 349 0.26 27.47 14.87
N TRP A 350 1.51 27.01 14.87
CA TRP A 350 2.10 26.22 13.79
C TRP A 350 1.49 24.83 13.70
N VAL A 351 1.35 24.15 14.84
CA VAL A 351 0.75 22.80 14.92
C VAL A 351 -0.69 22.82 14.40
N ASN A 352 -1.49 23.80 14.82
CA ASN A 352 -2.86 23.96 14.32
C ASN A 352 -2.92 24.22 12.81
N ALA A 353 -1.97 24.98 12.26
CA ALA A 353 -1.90 25.25 10.82
C ALA A 353 -1.50 24.00 10.01
N VAL A 354 -0.62 23.16 10.56
CA VAL A 354 -0.16 21.91 9.93
C VAL A 354 -1.23 20.83 10.03
N LEU A 355 -1.85 20.64 11.19
CA LEU A 355 -2.92 19.65 11.39
C LEU A 355 -4.11 19.89 10.45
N ARG A 356 -4.43 21.14 10.11
CA ARG A 356 -5.46 21.47 9.11
C ARG A 356 -5.08 21.10 7.67
N LYS A 357 -3.79 20.90 7.42
CA LYS A 357 -3.24 20.49 6.12
C LYS A 357 -2.89 19.01 6.07
N LEU A 358 -3.07 18.28 7.18
CA LEU A 358 -2.85 16.85 7.20
C LEU A 358 -3.94 16.13 6.39
N PRO A 359 -3.62 14.93 5.88
CA PRO A 359 -4.59 14.08 5.18
C PRO A 359 -5.86 13.85 6.02
N VAL A 360 -7.01 13.75 5.36
CA VAL A 360 -8.33 13.53 6.01
C VAL A 360 -8.35 12.22 6.80
N GLU A 361 -7.53 11.27 6.40
CA GLU A 361 -7.23 10.00 7.04
C GLU A 361 -6.79 10.16 8.51
N LEU A 362 -6.30 11.34 8.91
CA LEU A 362 -5.90 11.65 10.29
C LEU A 362 -6.98 12.43 11.07
N SER A 363 -8.19 12.57 10.53
CA SER A 363 -9.29 13.28 11.21
C SER A 363 -10.10 12.42 12.19
N GLY A 364 -9.83 11.11 12.24
CA GLY A 364 -10.45 10.11 13.13
C GLY A 364 -9.68 8.79 13.15
N GLU A 365 -10.21 7.77 13.83
CA GLU A 365 -9.84 6.37 13.58
C GLU A 365 -10.88 5.81 12.60
N GLU A 366 -10.46 5.28 11.47
CA GLU A 366 -11.36 4.57 10.56
C GLU A 366 -10.55 3.41 9.97
N GLY A 367 -10.98 2.19 10.30
CA GLY A 367 -10.35 1.00 9.75
C GLY A 367 -10.45 0.98 8.23
N PRO A 368 -9.45 0.45 7.52
CA PRO A 368 -9.48 0.41 6.06
C PRO A 368 -10.52 -0.59 5.57
N THR A 369 -10.90 -0.48 4.30
CA THR A 369 -11.55 -1.59 3.61
C THR A 369 -10.54 -2.66 3.22
N GLY A 370 -11.04 -3.88 2.96
CA GLY A 370 -10.19 -5.02 2.57
C GLY A 370 -9.47 -4.82 1.22
N PRO A 371 -8.48 -5.67 0.89
CA PRO A 371 -7.65 -5.54 -0.31
C PRO A 371 -8.45 -5.40 -1.62
N LYS A 372 -9.55 -6.15 -1.74
CA LYS A 372 -10.34 -6.24 -2.97
C LYS A 372 -11.20 -5.00 -3.26
N GLU A 373 -11.40 -4.11 -2.28
CA GLU A 373 -11.99 -2.78 -2.52
C GLU A 373 -10.98 -1.73 -2.98
N LYS A 374 -9.67 -2.02 -2.87
CA LYS A 374 -8.64 -1.06 -3.30
C LYS A 374 -8.68 -0.94 -4.82
N ASN A 375 -8.57 0.29 -5.31
CA ASN A 375 -8.69 0.57 -6.75
C ASN A 375 -7.60 -0.10 -7.60
N ASN A 376 -6.45 -0.39 -7.00
CA ASN A 376 -5.36 -1.14 -7.61
C ASN A 376 -5.55 -2.66 -7.54
N TRP A 377 -6.59 -3.22 -6.91
CA TRP A 377 -6.88 -4.65 -7.01
C TRP A 377 -7.10 -5.03 -8.49
N PHE A 378 -8.03 -4.35 -9.15
CA PHE A 378 -8.27 -4.50 -10.59
C PHE A 378 -7.42 -3.54 -11.45
N GLY A 379 -7.06 -2.38 -10.88
CA GLY A 379 -6.27 -1.36 -11.56
C GLY A 379 -4.76 -1.64 -11.58
N ASP A 380 -4.04 -0.73 -12.24
CA ASP A 380 -2.58 -0.63 -12.14
C ASP A 380 -2.19 0.13 -10.86
N GLU A 381 -0.96 -0.07 -10.38
CA GLU A 381 -0.43 0.71 -9.27
C GLU A 381 -0.31 2.20 -9.64
N ARG A 382 -0.33 3.06 -8.62
CA ARG A 382 -0.16 4.51 -8.79
C ARG A 382 1.29 4.81 -9.22
N TRP A 383 1.54 5.98 -9.82
CA TRP A 383 2.83 6.35 -10.42
C TRP A 383 3.30 7.72 -9.98
#